data_AF-A0A2W0B142-F1
#
_entry.id   AF-A0A2W0B142-F1
#
_cell.length_a   1.000
_cell.length_b   1.000
_cell.length_c   1.000
_cell.angle_alpha   90.00
_cell.angle_beta   90.00
_cell.angle_gamma   90.00
#
_symmetry.space_group_name_H-M   'P 1'
#
loop_
_entity.id
_entity.type
_entity.pdbx_description
1 polymer ?
#
loop_
_entity_poly.entity_id
_entity_poly.type
_entity_poly.pdbx_seq_one_letter_code
_entity_poly.pdbx_strand_id
1 'polypeptide(L)'
;MLAASAATLPRGHFLIEPYFYDVSVQGRYDAGGSRHTATHMNGFGSLTYLLYGLADRASVGLIPVAGFNTALGSRSGGGMGDLSLQGQYRLTQFHSGSWIPTTSIVLQETLPTGKYDRLRDRPNDGMGNGAWTTTLGFYSQKYFWLPNGRILRGRVDVSQSFSSNVQVQDVSVYGTDNGFRGHAKPGGSFFLDVAGEYSLTRRWVLALDATYRYGRIHA
;
A
#
# COMPACT_ATOMS: atom_id res chain seq x y z
N MET A 1 -5.26 10.81 2.79
CA MET A 1 -3.97 10.61 3.46
C MET A 1 -3.56 9.17 3.25
N LEU A 2 -2.30 8.93 2.91
CA LEU A 2 -1.74 7.61 2.64
C LEU A 2 -1.20 6.97 3.93
N ALA A 3 -0.68 7.78 4.85
CA ALA A 3 -0.28 7.31 6.17
C ALA A 3 -1.48 6.81 6.96
N ALA A 4 -1.43 5.53 7.34
CA ALA A 4 -2.44 4.83 8.10
C ALA A 4 -2.51 5.36 9.55
N SER A 5 -3.64 5.10 10.19
CA SER A 5 -3.82 5.50 11.58
C SER A 5 -3.06 4.56 12.52
N ALA A 6 -2.20 5.13 13.38
CA ALA A 6 -1.63 4.39 14.50
C ALA A 6 -2.67 4.02 15.58
N ALA A 7 -3.90 4.54 15.51
CA ALA A 7 -4.97 4.19 16.45
C ALA A 7 -5.71 2.92 16.01
N THR A 8 -6.01 2.05 16.98
CA THR A 8 -6.89 0.89 16.78
C THR A 8 -8.35 1.27 16.89
N LEU A 9 -9.21 0.49 16.23
CA LEU A 9 -10.66 0.62 16.37
C LEU A 9 -11.10 0.20 17.79
N PRO A 10 -12.13 0.86 18.36
CA PRO A 10 -12.76 0.38 19.58
C PRO A 10 -13.31 -1.04 19.38
N ARG A 11 -13.37 -1.84 20.45
CA ARG A 11 -13.89 -3.21 20.38
C ARG A 11 -15.29 -3.24 19.74
N GLY A 12 -15.51 -4.18 18.82
CA GLY A 12 -16.80 -4.40 18.16
C GLY A 12 -17.12 -3.44 17.03
N HIS A 13 -16.24 -2.47 16.73
CA HIS A 13 -16.48 -1.49 15.66
C HIS A 13 -15.85 -1.94 14.35
N PHE A 14 -16.49 -1.57 13.25
CA PHE A 14 -16.01 -1.81 11.89
C PHE A 14 -15.61 -0.49 11.23
N LEU A 15 -14.56 -0.53 10.41
CA LEU A 15 -14.21 0.51 9.47
C LEU A 15 -14.19 -0.09 8.07
N ILE A 16 -14.93 0.54 7.16
CA ILE A 16 -14.91 0.25 5.74
C ILE A 16 -14.45 1.53 5.05
N GLU A 17 -13.22 1.51 4.52
CA GLU A 17 -12.61 2.69 3.89
C GLU A 17 -12.16 2.32 2.46
N PRO A 18 -13.01 2.56 1.46
CA PRO A 18 -12.67 2.33 0.07
C PRO A 18 -11.84 3.49 -0.49
N TYR A 19 -10.80 3.14 -1.23
CA TYR A 19 -10.01 4.05 -2.04
C TYR A 19 -10.19 3.70 -3.50
N PHE A 20 -10.31 4.72 -4.33
CA PHE A 20 -10.27 4.63 -5.78
C PHE A 20 -9.18 5.55 -6.28
N TYR A 21 -8.39 5.07 -7.23
CA TYR A 21 -7.26 5.81 -7.75
C TYR A 21 -7.06 5.52 -9.24
N ASP A 22 -6.51 6.51 -9.94
CA ASP A 22 -6.06 6.41 -11.32
C ASP A 22 -4.54 6.62 -11.32
N VAL A 23 -3.82 5.77 -12.05
CA VAL A 23 -2.38 5.82 -12.21
C VAL A 23 -2.06 5.93 -13.68
N SER A 24 -1.39 7.02 -14.05
CA SER A 24 -0.88 7.22 -15.40
C SER A 24 0.64 7.25 -15.40
N VAL A 25 1.26 6.35 -16.15
CA VAL A 25 2.72 6.26 -16.31
C VAL A 25 3.11 6.83 -17.66
N GLN A 26 3.94 7.88 -17.65
CA GLN A 26 4.40 8.60 -18.85
C GLN A 26 5.93 8.54 -19.03
N GLY A 27 6.65 7.96 -18.08
CA GLY A 27 8.10 7.93 -18.10
C GLY A 27 8.69 7.34 -16.82
N ARG A 28 9.98 7.07 -16.86
CA ARG A 28 10.77 6.59 -15.72
C ARG A 28 12.05 7.41 -15.61
N TYR A 29 12.55 7.56 -14.40
CA TYR A 29 13.88 8.12 -14.15
C TYR A 29 14.87 6.98 -13.93
N ASP A 30 16.05 7.08 -14.52
CA ASP A 30 17.13 6.13 -14.25
C ASP A 30 17.93 6.50 -12.99
N ALA A 31 18.92 5.68 -12.65
CA ALA A 31 19.77 5.90 -11.48
C ALA A 31 20.63 7.18 -11.58
N GLY A 32 20.86 7.70 -12.80
CA GLY A 32 21.54 8.97 -13.04
C GLY A 32 20.60 10.18 -13.03
N GLY A 33 19.31 9.98 -12.75
CA GLY A 33 18.30 11.03 -12.74
C GLY A 33 17.82 11.46 -14.13
N SER A 34 18.22 10.75 -15.19
CA SER A 34 17.77 11.06 -16.56
C SER A 34 16.41 10.44 -16.82
N ARG A 35 15.52 11.21 -17.44
CA ARG A 35 14.16 10.78 -17.78
C ARG A 35 14.16 9.98 -19.08
N HIS A 36 13.56 8.80 -19.04
CA HIS A 36 13.28 7.95 -20.19
C HIS A 36 11.77 7.90 -20.41
N THR A 37 11.34 8.17 -21.64
CA THR A 37 9.94 8.01 -22.02
C THR A 37 9.55 6.55 -21.90
N ALA A 38 8.40 6.30 -21.26
CA ALA A 38 7.79 4.98 -21.18
C ALA A 38 6.52 4.99 -22.03
N THR A 39 6.09 3.83 -22.51
CA THR A 39 4.78 3.69 -23.15
C THR A 39 3.71 4.17 -22.18
N HIS A 40 2.80 5.03 -22.66
CA HIS A 40 1.71 5.55 -21.86
C HIS A 40 0.80 4.40 -21.40
N MET A 41 0.74 4.19 -20.08
CA MET A 41 -0.11 3.18 -19.45
C MET A 41 -1.01 3.87 -18.43
N ASN A 42 -2.30 3.55 -18.46
CA ASN A 42 -3.29 4.05 -17.52
C ASN A 42 -3.93 2.87 -16.78
N GLY A 43 -4.00 2.96 -15.46
CA GLY A 43 -4.61 1.93 -14.62
C GLY A 43 -5.53 2.54 -13.58
N PHE A 44 -6.77 2.04 -13.53
CA PHE A 44 -7.67 2.32 -12.43
C PHE A 44 -7.52 1.22 -11.38
N GLY A 45 -7.50 1.62 -10.11
CA GLY A 45 -7.42 0.68 -9.02
C GLY A 45 -8.35 1.06 -7.89
N SER A 46 -8.66 0.04 -7.11
CA SER A 46 -9.34 0.17 -5.83
C SER A 46 -8.64 -0.69 -4.80
N LEU A 47 -8.55 -0.16 -3.60
CA LEU A 47 -8.15 -0.90 -2.40
C LEU A 47 -9.10 -0.49 -1.30
N THR A 48 -9.58 -1.45 -0.51
CA THR A 48 -10.57 -1.16 0.53
C THR A 48 -10.07 -1.68 1.86
N TYR A 49 -9.97 -0.83 2.89
CA TYR A 49 -9.71 -1.32 4.23
C TYR A 49 -11.01 -1.83 4.85
N LEU A 50 -11.05 -3.11 5.20
CA LEU A 50 -12.12 -3.72 5.97
C LEU A 50 -11.55 -4.13 7.32
N LEU A 51 -11.63 -3.23 8.30
CA LEU A 51 -11.03 -3.40 9.62
C LEU A 51 -12.10 -3.63 10.69
N TYR A 52 -11.75 -4.40 11.69
CA TYR A 52 -12.56 -4.73 12.86
C TYR A 52 -11.76 -4.56 14.16
N GLY A 53 -12.35 -3.87 15.13
CA GLY A 53 -11.82 -3.76 16.48
C GLY A 53 -12.00 -5.06 17.26
N LEU A 54 -10.98 -5.92 17.26
CA LEU A 54 -10.98 -7.17 18.02
C LEU A 54 -10.95 -6.92 19.53
N ALA A 55 -10.17 -5.92 19.96
CA ALA A 55 -10.08 -5.41 21.34
C ALA A 55 -9.66 -3.94 21.32
N ASP A 56 -9.72 -3.24 22.47
CA ASP A 56 -9.42 -1.79 22.53
C ASP A 56 -7.99 -1.41 22.09
N ARG A 57 -7.08 -2.38 22.08
CA ARG A 57 -5.70 -2.26 21.61
C ARG A 57 -5.37 -3.14 20.42
N ALA A 58 -6.34 -3.86 19.84
CA ALA A 58 -6.09 -4.79 18.76
C ALA A 58 -7.16 -4.65 17.66
N SER A 59 -6.71 -4.45 16.43
CA SER A 59 -7.57 -4.47 15.25
C SER A 59 -7.07 -5.52 14.27
N VAL A 60 -8.00 -6.14 13.56
CA VAL A 60 -7.71 -7.08 12.48
C VAL A 60 -8.51 -6.67 11.26
N GLY A 61 -8.07 -7.06 10.07
CA GLY A 61 -8.81 -6.75 8.88
C GLY A 61 -8.27 -7.44 7.64
N LEU A 62 -8.95 -7.18 6.53
CA LEU A 62 -8.54 -7.60 5.22
C LEU A 62 -8.64 -6.43 4.23
N ILE A 63 -7.80 -6.48 3.20
CA ILE A 63 -7.62 -5.40 2.24
C ILE A 63 -7.69 -6.03 0.84
N PRO A 64 -8.88 -6.15 0.23
CA PRO A 64 -8.99 -6.57 -1.15
C PRO A 64 -8.54 -5.44 -2.08
N VAL A 65 -7.91 -5.83 -3.18
CA VAL A 65 -7.52 -4.94 -4.27
C VAL A 65 -8.22 -5.40 -5.55
N ALA A 66 -8.68 -4.46 -6.35
CA ALA A 66 -9.17 -4.73 -7.71
C ALA A 66 -8.68 -3.63 -8.64
N GLY A 67 -8.43 -3.97 -9.90
CA GLY A 67 -7.88 -3.04 -10.87
C GLY A 67 -8.32 -3.28 -12.30
N PHE A 68 -8.06 -2.29 -13.13
CA PHE A 68 -8.31 -2.27 -14.56
C PHE A 68 -7.21 -1.50 -15.29
N ASN A 69 -6.45 -2.20 -16.12
CA ASN A 69 -5.32 -1.67 -16.87
C ASN A 69 -5.70 -1.41 -18.33
N THR A 70 -5.23 -0.26 -18.84
CA THR A 70 -5.35 0.17 -20.22
C THR A 70 -3.99 0.62 -20.72
N ALA A 71 -3.60 0.15 -21.91
CA ALA A 71 -2.35 0.56 -22.56
C ALA A 71 -2.63 0.82 -24.04
N LEU A 72 -2.07 1.90 -24.57
CA LEU A 72 -2.32 2.30 -25.96
C LEU A 72 -1.80 1.21 -26.92
N GLY A 73 -2.66 0.72 -27.81
CA GLY A 73 -2.30 -0.35 -28.76
C GLY A 73 -2.28 -1.77 -28.18
N SER A 74 -2.74 -1.98 -26.95
CA SER A 74 -2.90 -3.30 -26.32
C SER A 74 -4.32 -3.49 -25.78
N ARG A 75 -4.75 -4.75 -25.62
CA ARG A 75 -6.08 -5.07 -25.08
C ARG A 75 -6.13 -4.76 -23.59
N SER A 76 -7.16 -4.04 -23.14
CA SER A 76 -7.39 -3.76 -21.71
C SER A 76 -7.64 -5.06 -20.92
N GLY A 77 -7.34 -5.00 -19.63
CA GLY A 77 -7.45 -6.14 -18.72
C GLY A 77 -7.83 -5.71 -17.32
N GLY A 78 -8.52 -6.59 -16.61
CA GLY A 78 -9.14 -6.29 -15.32
C GLY A 78 -9.13 -7.52 -14.43
N GLY A 79 -9.09 -7.30 -13.11
CA GLY A 79 -9.14 -8.41 -12.18
C GLY A 79 -9.00 -7.99 -10.72
N MET A 80 -9.11 -9.00 -9.86
CA MET A 80 -8.73 -8.90 -8.46
C MET A 80 -7.21 -8.93 -8.36
N GLY A 81 -6.65 -8.02 -7.57
CA GLY A 81 -5.28 -8.09 -7.11
C GLY A 81 -5.12 -9.03 -5.93
N ASP A 82 -3.96 -9.00 -5.30
CA ASP A 82 -3.69 -9.79 -4.11
C ASP A 82 -4.47 -9.29 -2.90
N LEU A 83 -4.92 -10.23 -2.09
CA LEU A 83 -5.67 -9.98 -0.86
C LEU A 83 -4.71 -9.89 0.32
N SER A 84 -4.75 -8.79 1.07
CA SER A 84 -3.96 -8.68 2.30
C SER A 84 -4.80 -8.93 3.54
N LEU A 85 -4.24 -9.65 4.51
CA LEU A 85 -4.74 -9.77 5.88
C LEU A 85 -3.87 -8.91 6.78
N GLN A 86 -4.47 -8.19 7.72
CA GLN A 86 -3.74 -7.27 8.59
C GLN A 86 -4.15 -7.47 10.06
N GLY A 87 -3.15 -7.45 10.95
CA GLY A 87 -3.30 -7.32 12.39
C GLY A 87 -2.53 -6.12 12.89
N GLN A 88 -3.16 -5.29 13.72
CA GLN A 88 -2.59 -4.09 14.32
C GLN A 88 -2.72 -4.17 15.84
N TYR A 89 -1.64 -3.90 16.55
CA TYR A 89 -1.62 -3.81 18.01
C TYR A 89 -1.05 -2.48 18.48
N ARG A 90 -1.85 -1.76 19.28
CA ARG A 90 -1.53 -0.42 19.79
C ARG A 90 -0.71 -0.50 21.06
N LEU A 91 0.49 0.08 21.02
CA LEU A 91 1.45 0.09 22.11
C LEU A 91 1.20 1.27 23.06
N THR A 92 1.01 2.47 22.51
CA THR A 92 0.79 3.69 23.29
C THR A 92 -0.45 4.43 22.81
N GLN A 93 -1.05 5.24 23.69
CA GLN A 93 -2.13 6.16 23.34
C GLN A 93 -1.69 7.58 23.61
N PHE A 94 -1.89 8.44 22.61
CA PHE A 94 -1.79 9.88 22.82
C PHE A 94 -2.89 10.35 23.79
N HIS A 95 -2.51 11.24 24.71
CA HIS A 95 -3.41 11.98 25.59
C HIS A 95 -3.05 13.47 25.52
N SER A 96 -4.04 14.36 25.65
CA SER A 96 -3.79 15.81 25.63
C SER A 96 -2.75 16.20 26.69
N GLY A 97 -1.79 17.06 26.31
CA GLY A 97 -0.68 17.45 27.17
C GLY A 97 0.47 16.43 27.28
N SER A 98 0.32 15.22 26.74
CA SER A 98 1.40 14.22 26.72
C SER A 98 2.36 14.43 25.55
N TRP A 99 3.65 14.17 25.79
CA TRP A 99 4.65 14.12 24.73
C TRP A 99 4.63 12.78 23.97
N ILE A 100 4.02 11.74 24.55
CA ILE A 100 3.98 10.37 24.01
C ILE A 100 2.93 10.29 22.88
N PRO A 101 3.31 9.91 21.65
CA PRO A 101 2.38 9.71 20.54
C PRO A 101 1.56 8.42 20.73
N THR A 102 0.49 8.27 19.93
CA THR A 102 -0.10 6.95 19.72
C THR A 102 0.84 6.16 18.82
N THR A 103 1.19 4.94 19.20
CA THR A 103 2.04 4.05 18.38
C THR A 103 1.43 2.67 18.26
N SER A 104 1.64 2.02 17.13
CA SER A 104 1.18 0.66 16.85
C SER A 104 2.23 -0.13 16.08
N ILE A 105 2.25 -1.44 16.31
CA ILE A 105 2.87 -2.40 15.41
C ILE A 105 1.81 -3.02 14.52
N VAL A 106 2.17 -3.30 13.27
CA VAL A 106 1.30 -3.91 12.28
C VAL A 106 2.00 -5.09 11.66
N LEU A 107 1.29 -6.21 11.57
CA LEU A 107 1.67 -7.37 10.79
C LEU A 107 0.65 -7.51 9.66
N GLN A 108 1.12 -7.55 8.42
CA GLN A 108 0.28 -7.80 7.26
C GLN A 108 0.83 -8.97 6.46
N GLU A 109 -0.06 -9.83 5.98
CA GLU A 109 0.26 -10.91 5.07
C GLU A 109 -0.53 -10.73 3.77
N THR A 110 0.17 -10.58 2.66
CA THR A 110 -0.42 -10.47 1.32
C THR A 110 -0.43 -11.84 0.67
N LEU A 111 -1.63 -12.31 0.30
CA LEU A 111 -1.89 -13.62 -0.29
C LEU A 111 -1.90 -13.53 -1.81
N PRO A 112 -1.15 -14.39 -2.54
CA PRO A 112 -1.05 -14.36 -4.00
C PRO A 112 -2.32 -14.90 -4.68
N THR A 113 -3.38 -14.12 -4.62
CA THR A 113 -4.73 -14.48 -5.09
C THR A 113 -5.07 -13.82 -6.41
N GLY A 114 -4.35 -12.76 -6.78
CA GLY A 114 -4.46 -12.12 -8.09
C GLY A 114 -3.74 -12.92 -9.17
N LYS A 115 -4.19 -12.77 -10.42
CA LYS A 115 -3.49 -13.35 -11.58
C LYS A 115 -2.14 -12.66 -11.76
N TYR A 116 -1.08 -13.44 -11.96
CA TYR A 116 0.28 -12.92 -12.13
C TYR A 116 1.06 -13.58 -13.28
N ASP A 117 0.79 -14.84 -13.65
CA ASP A 117 1.43 -15.57 -14.74
C ASP A 117 0.40 -16.23 -15.68
N ARG A 118 0.89 -16.93 -16.72
CA ARG A 118 0.04 -17.56 -17.77
C ARG A 118 -0.98 -16.60 -18.39
N LEU A 119 -0.57 -15.34 -18.57
CA LEU A 119 -1.42 -14.25 -19.06
C LEU A 119 -1.70 -14.33 -20.58
N ARG A 120 -1.03 -15.23 -21.30
CA ARG A 120 -1.19 -15.45 -22.75
C ARG A 120 -1.05 -14.11 -23.52
N ASP A 121 -2.01 -13.80 -24.38
CA ASP A 121 -2.12 -12.55 -25.16
C ASP A 121 -2.73 -11.39 -24.35
N ARG A 122 -2.91 -11.54 -23.03
CA ARG A 122 -3.58 -10.58 -22.14
C ARG A 122 -2.71 -10.15 -20.94
N PRO A 123 -1.52 -9.56 -21.17
CA PRO A 123 -0.64 -9.13 -20.08
C PRO A 123 -1.31 -8.15 -19.11
N ASN A 124 -2.29 -7.36 -19.58
CA ASN A 124 -3.03 -6.40 -18.76
C ASN A 124 -4.02 -7.04 -17.76
N ASP A 125 -4.26 -8.35 -17.81
CA ASP A 125 -5.05 -9.07 -16.80
C ASP A 125 -4.25 -9.37 -15.52
N GLY A 126 -2.93 -9.16 -15.54
CA GLY A 126 -2.06 -9.35 -14.39
C GLY A 126 -2.27 -8.28 -13.33
N MET A 127 -2.85 -8.66 -12.20
CA MET A 127 -3.21 -7.76 -11.09
C MET A 127 -2.60 -8.17 -9.74
N GLY A 128 -2.07 -9.40 -9.65
CA GLY A 128 -1.31 -9.87 -8.50
C GLY A 128 0.18 -9.92 -8.78
N ASN A 129 0.98 -10.13 -7.75
CA ASN A 129 2.42 -10.37 -7.85
C ASN A 129 2.77 -11.86 -7.73
N GLY A 130 1.88 -12.73 -7.22
CA GLY A 130 2.13 -14.16 -7.11
C GLY A 130 3.06 -14.58 -5.97
N ALA A 131 3.52 -13.64 -5.15
CA ALA A 131 4.32 -13.90 -3.96
C ALA A 131 3.48 -13.84 -2.69
N TRP A 132 3.83 -14.69 -1.72
CA TRP A 132 3.47 -14.40 -0.34
C TRP A 132 4.34 -13.26 0.15
N THR A 133 3.75 -12.23 0.74
CA THR A 133 4.49 -11.09 1.26
C THR A 133 4.09 -10.80 2.70
N THR A 134 5.04 -10.98 3.62
CA THR A 134 4.90 -10.55 5.00
C THR A 134 5.43 -9.13 5.15
N THR A 135 4.61 -8.23 5.67
CA THR A 135 4.97 -6.83 5.97
C THR A 135 4.90 -6.57 7.46
N LEU A 136 6.00 -6.07 8.03
CA LEU A 136 6.07 -5.57 9.39
C LEU A 136 6.05 -4.04 9.36
N GLY A 137 5.12 -3.45 10.09
CA GLY A 137 4.91 -2.00 10.16
C GLY A 137 5.02 -1.47 11.58
N PHE A 138 5.48 -0.23 11.69
CA PHE A 138 5.39 0.61 12.89
C PHE A 138 4.76 1.93 12.51
N TYR A 139 3.64 2.27 13.14
CA TYR A 139 2.88 3.49 12.88
C TYR A 139 2.91 4.38 14.12
N SER A 140 3.10 5.67 13.90
CA SER A 140 3.12 6.68 14.96
C SER A 140 2.24 7.87 14.57
N GLN A 141 1.43 8.36 15.49
CA GLN A 141 0.56 9.51 15.28
C GLN A 141 0.57 10.44 16.50
N LYS A 142 0.67 11.74 16.25
CA LYS A 142 0.60 12.78 17.27
C LYS A 142 -0.23 13.98 16.83
N TYR A 143 -0.85 14.64 17.81
CA TYR A 143 -1.54 15.90 17.62
C TYR A 143 -0.71 17.04 18.20
N PHE A 144 -0.62 18.15 17.47
CA PHE A 144 0.07 19.37 17.84
C PHE A 144 -0.94 20.52 17.87
N TRP A 145 -1.07 21.17 19.02
CA TRP A 145 -1.87 22.38 19.16
C TRP A 145 -1.02 23.57 18.77
N LEU A 146 -1.47 24.30 17.75
CA LEU A 146 -0.77 25.45 17.23
C LEU A 146 -1.28 26.73 17.94
N PRO A 147 -0.44 27.80 18.01
CA PRO A 147 -0.80 29.03 18.74
C PRO A 147 -2.09 29.70 18.25
N ASN A 148 -2.49 29.46 17.00
CA ASN A 148 -3.72 29.97 16.40
C ASN A 148 -4.98 29.15 16.79
N GLY A 149 -4.88 28.24 17.77
CA GLY A 149 -5.97 27.39 18.24
C GLY A 149 -6.32 26.22 17.33
N ARG A 150 -5.54 25.99 16.27
CA ARG A 150 -5.75 24.91 15.30
C ARG A 150 -4.88 23.71 15.62
N ILE A 151 -5.22 22.57 15.00
CA ILE A 151 -4.54 21.30 15.24
C ILE A 151 -3.80 20.88 13.97
N LEU A 152 -2.56 20.45 14.14
CA LEU A 152 -1.81 19.70 13.15
C LEU A 152 -1.69 18.24 13.65
N ARG A 153 -2.11 17.28 12.85
CA ARG A 153 -1.90 15.85 13.11
C ARG A 153 -0.73 15.36 12.26
N GLY A 154 0.34 14.90 12.92
CA GLY A 154 1.48 14.30 12.25
C GLY A 154 1.42 12.77 12.33
N ARG A 155 1.79 12.09 11.26
CA ARG A 155 1.93 10.64 11.17
C ARG A 155 3.28 10.25 10.58
N VAL A 156 3.81 9.14 11.08
CA VAL A 156 4.99 8.48 10.52
C VAL A 156 4.72 6.99 10.49
N ASP A 157 4.77 6.42 9.30
CA ASP A 157 4.60 5.00 9.08
C ASP A 157 5.88 4.43 8.46
N VAL A 158 6.42 3.40 9.09
CA VAL A 158 7.60 2.69 8.61
C VAL A 158 7.21 1.24 8.42
N SER A 159 7.60 0.63 7.30
CA SER A 159 7.40 -0.79 7.11
C SER A 159 8.49 -1.45 6.28
N GLN A 160 8.68 -2.74 6.56
CA GLN A 160 9.55 -3.62 5.81
C GLN A 160 8.74 -4.84 5.35
N SER A 161 8.80 -5.11 4.06
CA SER A 161 8.16 -6.26 3.43
C SER A 161 9.18 -7.29 3.01
N PHE A 162 8.80 -8.56 3.10
CA PHE A 162 9.60 -9.73 2.72
C PHE A 162 8.74 -10.62 1.83
N SER A 163 9.16 -10.81 0.59
CA SER A 163 8.39 -11.60 -0.39
C SER A 163 9.05 -12.95 -0.65
N SER A 164 8.23 -13.99 -0.81
CA SER A 164 8.67 -15.31 -1.24
C SER A 164 9.14 -15.31 -2.69
N ASN A 165 9.87 -16.36 -3.08
CA ASN A 165 10.12 -16.64 -4.49
C ASN A 165 8.81 -17.05 -5.18
N VAL A 166 8.67 -16.72 -6.45
CA VAL A 166 7.48 -16.99 -7.25
C VAL A 166 7.86 -17.94 -8.38
N GLN A 167 7.12 -19.02 -8.58
CA GLN A 167 7.23 -19.82 -9.80
C GLN A 167 6.48 -19.12 -10.92
N VAL A 168 7.12 -18.94 -12.07
CA VAL A 168 6.54 -18.19 -13.19
C VAL A 168 6.52 -19.06 -14.43
N GLN A 169 5.34 -19.10 -15.08
CA GLN A 169 5.14 -19.80 -16.34
C GLN A 169 4.49 -18.89 -17.38
N ASP A 170 5.01 -18.99 -18.61
CA ASP A 170 4.58 -18.19 -19.78
C ASP A 170 4.61 -16.67 -19.49
N VAL A 171 3.78 -15.90 -20.20
CA VAL A 171 3.65 -14.45 -20.05
C VAL A 171 3.19 -14.10 -18.64
N SER A 172 3.89 -13.18 -17.97
CA SER A 172 3.62 -12.79 -16.59
C SER A 172 3.84 -11.30 -16.34
N VAL A 173 3.41 -10.84 -15.16
CA VAL A 173 3.66 -9.47 -14.65
C VAL A 173 5.15 -9.15 -14.47
N TYR A 174 6.02 -10.17 -14.50
CA TYR A 174 7.47 -10.01 -14.44
C TYR A 174 8.11 -9.77 -15.82
N GLY A 175 7.30 -9.67 -16.87
CA GLY A 175 7.80 -9.40 -18.24
C GLY A 175 8.41 -10.62 -18.92
N THR A 176 7.92 -11.82 -18.61
CA THR A 176 8.36 -13.08 -19.23
C THR A 176 7.62 -13.36 -20.55
N ASP A 177 8.23 -14.17 -21.41
CA ASP A 177 7.67 -14.57 -22.72
C ASP A 177 6.86 -15.87 -22.65
N ASN A 178 6.11 -16.16 -23.72
CA ASN A 178 5.40 -17.43 -23.89
C ASN A 178 6.39 -18.62 -23.89
N GLY A 179 6.10 -19.68 -23.13
CA GLY A 179 6.96 -20.83 -22.94
C GLY A 179 7.99 -20.68 -21.83
N PHE A 180 8.11 -19.50 -21.20
CA PHE A 180 9.01 -19.30 -20.07
C PHE A 180 8.66 -20.22 -18.90
N ARG A 181 9.68 -20.80 -18.25
CA ARG A 181 9.54 -21.55 -17.00
C ARG A 181 10.71 -21.22 -16.10
N GLY A 182 10.42 -20.62 -14.95
CA GLY A 182 11.47 -20.19 -14.04
C GLY A 182 10.91 -19.68 -12.73
N HIS A 183 11.72 -18.85 -12.06
CA HIS A 183 11.36 -18.23 -10.81
C HIS A 183 11.61 -16.73 -10.87
N ALA A 184 10.72 -15.94 -10.27
CA ALA A 184 10.94 -14.53 -9.98
C ALA A 184 11.24 -14.35 -8.48
N LYS A 185 12.07 -13.35 -8.18
CA LYS A 185 12.41 -12.97 -6.81
C LYS A 185 12.09 -11.49 -6.60
N PRO A 186 10.85 -11.15 -6.22
CA PRO A 186 10.45 -9.76 -5.97
C PRO A 186 11.28 -9.10 -4.87
N GLY A 187 11.77 -9.93 -3.94
CA GLY A 187 12.62 -9.51 -2.84
C GLY A 187 11.87 -8.71 -1.78
N GLY A 188 12.64 -8.00 -0.94
CA GLY A 188 12.10 -7.19 0.14
C GLY A 188 11.98 -5.72 -0.24
N SER A 189 11.05 -5.01 0.38
CA SER A 189 10.90 -3.56 0.19
C SER A 189 10.75 -2.82 1.50
N PHE A 190 11.46 -1.72 1.63
CA PHE A 190 11.31 -0.74 2.69
C PHE A 190 10.36 0.38 2.24
N PHE A 191 9.50 0.83 3.14
CA PHE A 191 8.60 1.95 2.92
C PHE A 191 8.56 2.87 4.14
N LEU A 192 8.64 4.17 3.89
CA LEU A 192 8.48 5.24 4.86
C LEU A 192 7.45 6.22 4.33
N ASP A 193 6.49 6.61 5.18
CA ASP A 193 5.56 7.70 4.93
C ASP A 193 5.63 8.69 6.10
N VAL A 194 5.78 9.97 5.78
CA VAL A 194 5.68 11.07 6.73
C VAL A 194 4.58 11.99 6.25
N ALA A 195 3.58 12.19 7.09
CA ALA A 195 2.38 12.90 6.67
C ALA A 195 1.86 13.86 7.72
N GLY A 196 1.21 14.93 7.27
CA GLY A 196 0.69 16.02 8.09
C GLY A 196 -0.70 16.44 7.65
N GLU A 197 -1.61 16.58 8.61
CA GLU A 197 -2.97 17.07 8.39
C GLU A 197 -3.25 18.31 9.25
N TYR A 198 -3.46 19.45 8.60
CA TYR A 198 -3.70 20.73 9.26
C TYR A 198 -5.19 21.12 9.19
N SER A 199 -5.79 21.47 10.34
CA SER A 199 -7.19 21.89 10.40
C SER A 199 -7.41 23.32 9.90
N LEU A 200 -7.98 23.48 8.69
CA LEU A 200 -8.39 24.77 8.12
C LEU A 200 -9.73 25.28 8.66
N THR A 201 -10.66 24.38 8.97
CA THR A 201 -11.92 24.68 9.66
C THR A 201 -12.32 23.47 10.50
N ARG A 202 -13.50 23.50 11.15
CA ARG A 202 -14.06 22.32 11.82
C ARG A 202 -14.41 21.16 10.85
N ARG A 203 -14.47 21.42 9.54
CA ARG A 203 -14.89 20.46 8.51
C ARG A 203 -13.83 20.19 7.43
N TRP A 204 -12.78 21.01 7.37
CA TRP A 204 -11.79 20.96 6.31
C TRP A 204 -10.39 20.85 6.87
N VAL A 205 -9.61 19.94 6.30
CA VAL A 205 -8.19 19.75 6.58
C VAL A 205 -7.38 19.84 5.28
N LEU A 206 -6.14 20.33 5.37
CA LEU A 206 -5.14 20.13 4.32
C LEU A 206 -4.28 18.94 4.73
N ALA A 207 -4.10 18.00 3.82
CA ALA A 207 -3.26 16.83 4.03
C ALA A 207 -2.08 16.88 3.06
N LEU A 208 -0.91 16.48 3.55
CA LEU A 208 0.28 16.24 2.75
C LEU A 208 0.93 14.94 3.23
N ASP A 209 1.32 14.10 2.29
CA ASP A 209 2.04 12.85 2.53
C ASP A 209 3.35 12.90 1.72
N ALA A 210 4.45 12.46 2.32
CA ALA A 210 5.76 12.33 1.68
C ALA A 210 6.24 10.90 1.86
N THR A 211 6.27 10.15 0.76
CA THR A 211 6.58 8.72 0.78
C THR A 211 7.94 8.42 0.17
N TYR A 212 8.68 7.51 0.79
CA TYR A 212 9.90 6.92 0.25
C TYR A 212 9.75 5.39 0.20
N ARG A 213 10.05 4.80 -0.96
CA ARG A 213 10.03 3.34 -1.15
C ARG A 213 11.35 2.89 -1.76
N TYR A 214 11.91 1.83 -1.20
CA TYR A 214 13.12 1.21 -1.71
C TYR A 214 12.94 -0.32 -1.78
N GLY A 215 13.14 -0.90 -2.97
CA GLY A 215 13.05 -2.34 -3.19
C GLY A 215 14.43 -2.96 -3.40
N ARG A 216 14.69 -4.12 -2.79
CA ARG A 216 15.83 -4.98 -3.13
C ARG A 216 15.35 -6.05 -4.11
N ILE A 217 15.77 -5.94 -5.36
CA ILE A 217 15.60 -7.01 -6.34
C ILE A 217 16.84 -7.90 -6.24
N HIS A 218 16.66 -9.19 -5.96
CA HIS A 218 17.74 -10.17 -6.10
C HIS A 218 17.65 -10.77 -7.50
N ALA A 219 18.65 -10.49 -8.35
CA ALA A 219 18.84 -11.17 -9.62
C ALA A 219 19.12 -12.67 -9.42
#